data_AF-A0A668UMF9-F1
#
_entry.id   AF-A0A668UMF9-F1
#
_cell.length_a   1.000
_cell.length_b   1.000
_cell.length_c   1.000
_cell.angle_alpha   90.00
_cell.angle_beta   90.00
_cell.angle_gamma   90.00
#
_symmetry.space_group_name_H-M   'P 1'
#
loop_
_entity.id
_entity.type
_entity.pdbx_description
1 polymer ?
#
loop_
_entity_poly.entity_id
_entity_poly.type
_entity_poly.pdbx_seq_one_letter_code
_entity_poly.pdbx_strand_id
1 'polypeptide(L)'
;MVLATVDRGTSSYIGLFSDTWQGIIKVIQQPSVLAFSVRLDATDTIETQSPSCVHTCNNAKEFDAMTEKINSLKTKMMNIENRLTGYESRILQLEQKERNTVIFSAGIEGSSPLGPFNTDQTIIISGNAYNKLTGIFTAPVSGVYFFTYFCHSGGGSTTSLHLYKNNEVILEIHDHQSADTADNGGNAVFLQLQQGDTVYVRLKANSHVYRASTVTNFSGFLVKQNN
;
A
#
# COMPACT_ATOMS: atom_id res chain seq x y z
N MET A 1 -11.41 -49.30 3.26
CA MET A 1 -10.35 -50.35 3.36
C MET A 1 -10.49 -51.33 2.21
N VAL A 2 -9.64 -51.19 1.19
CA VAL A 2 -9.54 -52.14 0.06
C VAL A 2 -8.22 -52.89 0.22
N LEU A 3 -8.25 -54.22 0.10
CA LEU A 3 -7.04 -55.03 0.01
C LEU A 3 -6.54 -54.98 -1.44
N ALA A 4 -5.34 -54.43 -1.65
CA ALA A 4 -4.68 -54.39 -2.95
C ALA A 4 -3.28 -55.01 -2.84
N THR A 5 -3.10 -56.16 -3.49
CA THR A 5 -1.80 -56.84 -3.55
C THR A 5 -1.01 -56.30 -4.75
N VAL A 6 0.13 -55.66 -4.50
CA VAL A 6 1.06 -55.25 -5.56
C VAL A 6 2.15 -56.31 -5.67
N ASP A 7 2.11 -57.09 -6.76
CA ASP A 7 3.15 -58.08 -7.04
C ASP A 7 4.33 -57.42 -7.77
N ARG A 8 5.53 -57.59 -7.21
CA ARG A 8 6.82 -57.34 -7.86
C ARG A 8 7.69 -58.53 -7.53
N GLY A 9 8.15 -59.23 -8.56
CA GLY A 9 8.74 -60.57 -8.42
C GLY A 9 9.75 -60.68 -7.27
N THR A 10 9.51 -61.66 -6.40
CA THR A 10 10.35 -62.12 -5.27
C THR A 10 10.27 -61.42 -3.91
N SER A 11 9.37 -60.44 -3.66
CA SER A 11 9.02 -60.04 -2.27
C SER A 11 7.67 -59.35 -2.12
N SER A 12 6.91 -59.73 -1.08
CA SER A 12 5.59 -59.20 -0.75
C SER A 12 5.61 -58.45 0.58
N TYR A 13 5.05 -57.24 0.61
CA TYR A 13 4.89 -56.44 1.84
C TYR A 13 3.44 -56.00 2.01
N ILE A 14 2.96 -55.98 3.26
CA ILE A 14 1.61 -55.52 3.63
C ILE A 14 1.76 -54.18 4.35
N GLY A 15 1.11 -53.13 3.81
CA GLY A 15 1.09 -51.79 4.40
C GLY A 15 -0.33 -51.24 4.44
N LEU A 16 -0.72 -50.63 5.56
CA LEU A 16 -2.00 -49.93 5.71
C LEU A 16 -1.82 -48.47 5.30
N PHE A 17 -2.65 -47.99 4.37
CA PHE A 17 -2.71 -46.59 3.97
C PHE A 17 -4.10 -46.02 4.30
N SER A 18 -4.14 -44.80 4.83
CA SER A 18 -5.36 -44.07 5.19
C SER A 18 -5.86 -43.21 4.03
N ASP A 19 -7.17 -43.20 3.80
CA ASP A 19 -7.79 -42.54 2.65
C ASP A 19 -7.66 -41.00 2.69
N THR A 20 -6.71 -40.44 1.95
CA THR A 20 -6.66 -39.04 1.46
C THR A 20 -5.57 -38.87 0.39
N TRP A 21 -5.58 -37.75 -0.36
CA TRP A 21 -4.64 -37.40 -1.45
C TRP A 21 -4.77 -38.21 -2.76
N GLN A 22 -5.68 -37.76 -3.64
CA GLN A 22 -5.66 -38.05 -5.08
C GLN A 22 -5.86 -36.77 -5.88
N GLY A 23 -4.81 -35.94 -5.93
CA GLY A 23 -4.78 -34.76 -6.79
C GLY A 23 -3.40 -34.11 -6.82
N ILE A 24 -2.87 -33.90 -8.04
CA ILE A 24 -1.76 -32.98 -8.38
C ILE A 24 -0.39 -33.44 -7.80
N ILE A 25 0.69 -33.73 -8.56
CA ILE A 25 1.07 -33.60 -10.00
C ILE A 25 2.40 -34.42 -10.23
N LYS A 26 3.18 -34.56 -11.34
CA LYS A 26 3.38 -33.89 -12.66
C LYS A 26 4.24 -34.78 -13.64
N VAL A 27 3.80 -34.96 -14.90
CA VAL A 27 4.59 -35.16 -16.18
C VAL A 27 5.45 -36.43 -16.44
N ILE A 28 5.78 -36.63 -17.74
CA ILE A 28 6.83 -37.44 -18.40
C ILE A 28 6.41 -38.90 -18.73
N GLN A 29 6.43 -39.43 -19.98
CA GLN A 29 6.96 -38.95 -21.29
C GLN A 29 6.06 -39.36 -22.49
N GLN A 30 6.53 -39.18 -23.75
CA GLN A 30 5.82 -39.53 -25.01
C GLN A 30 6.17 -40.96 -25.53
N PRO A 31 6.17 -41.31 -26.85
CA PRO A 31 5.13 -42.22 -27.37
C PRO A 31 5.64 -43.49 -28.09
N SER A 32 4.84 -44.54 -28.12
CA SER A 32 5.07 -45.70 -29.02
C SER A 32 3.76 -46.41 -29.38
N VAL A 33 3.56 -46.68 -30.67
CA VAL A 33 2.34 -47.33 -31.20
C VAL A 33 2.47 -48.85 -31.13
N LEU A 34 1.42 -49.52 -30.65
CA LEU A 34 1.02 -50.84 -31.12
C LEU A 34 -0.50 -50.82 -31.36
N ALA A 35 -0.90 -50.93 -32.62
CA ALA A 35 -2.32 -50.94 -32.99
C ALA A 35 -2.90 -52.34 -32.79
N PHE A 36 -4.00 -52.45 -32.04
CA PHE A 36 -4.71 -53.71 -31.84
C PHE A 36 -6.06 -53.66 -32.56
N SER A 37 -6.13 -54.25 -33.75
CA SER A 37 -7.34 -54.26 -34.58
C SER A 37 -8.32 -55.36 -34.12
N VAL A 38 -9.29 -55.00 -33.29
CA VAL A 38 -10.42 -55.88 -32.96
C VAL A 38 -11.42 -55.85 -34.11
N ARG A 39 -11.62 -56.98 -34.79
CA ARG A 39 -12.80 -57.18 -35.64
C ARG A 39 -13.99 -57.55 -34.76
N LEU A 40 -15.14 -56.93 -35.05
CA LEU A 40 -16.44 -57.37 -34.57
C LEU A 40 -17.21 -57.89 -35.79
N ASP A 41 -17.20 -59.21 -35.99
CA ASP A 41 -18.10 -59.85 -36.94
C ASP A 41 -19.49 -59.90 -36.29
N ALA A 42 -20.41 -59.05 -36.78
CA ALA A 42 -21.76 -58.94 -36.25
C ALA A 42 -22.72 -59.83 -37.05
N THR A 43 -23.20 -60.90 -36.43
CA THR A 43 -24.30 -61.73 -36.96
C THR A 43 -25.59 -61.49 -36.21
N ASP A 44 -26.63 -61.20 -37.00
CA ASP A 44 -28.06 -61.24 -36.72
C ASP A 44 -28.69 -60.24 -35.72
N THR A 45 -29.69 -59.55 -36.26
CA THR A 45 -30.56 -58.60 -35.59
C THR A 45 -31.66 -59.30 -34.80
N ILE A 46 -32.01 -58.75 -33.63
CA ILE A 46 -33.36 -58.88 -33.08
C ILE A 46 -33.90 -57.48 -32.83
N GLU A 47 -34.97 -57.12 -33.55
CA GLU A 47 -35.74 -55.92 -33.23
C GLU A 47 -36.57 -56.14 -31.96
N THR A 48 -36.25 -55.41 -30.89
CA THR A 48 -37.18 -55.20 -29.78
C THR A 48 -37.38 -53.71 -29.57
N GLN A 49 -38.54 -53.19 -29.97
CA GLN A 49 -38.97 -51.83 -29.61
C GLN A 49 -39.18 -51.77 -28.09
N SER A 50 -38.22 -51.18 -27.37
CA SER A 50 -38.27 -51.01 -25.92
C SER A 50 -38.34 -49.51 -25.57
N PRO A 51 -39.27 -49.08 -24.70
CA PRO A 51 -39.31 -47.69 -24.21
C PRO A 51 -38.02 -47.24 -23.50
N SER A 52 -37.18 -48.18 -23.05
CA SER A 52 -35.91 -47.92 -22.36
C SER A 52 -34.99 -46.96 -23.12
N CYS A 53 -34.95 -47.04 -24.46
CA CYS A 53 -34.07 -46.23 -25.30
C CYS A 53 -34.35 -44.72 -25.15
N VAL A 54 -35.62 -44.32 -24.97
CA VAL A 54 -36.01 -42.90 -24.85
C VAL A 54 -35.53 -42.33 -23.52
N HIS A 55 -35.62 -43.10 -22.44
CA HIS A 55 -35.26 -42.63 -21.11
C HIS A 55 -33.76 -42.38 -20.98
N THR A 56 -32.92 -43.32 -21.43
CA THR A 56 -31.46 -43.17 -21.40
C THR A 56 -30.98 -41.99 -22.25
N CYS A 57 -31.58 -41.77 -23.43
CA CYS A 57 -31.25 -40.63 -24.29
C CYS A 57 -31.68 -39.27 -23.73
N ASN A 58 -32.75 -39.20 -22.92
CA ASN A 58 -33.11 -37.96 -22.22
C ASN A 58 -32.12 -37.66 -21.08
N ASN A 59 -31.80 -38.66 -20.26
CA ASN A 59 -30.85 -38.52 -19.16
C ASN A 59 -29.45 -38.07 -19.64
N ALA A 60 -29.02 -38.52 -20.83
CA ALA A 60 -27.78 -38.08 -21.47
C ALA A 60 -27.79 -36.57 -21.80
N LYS A 61 -28.87 -36.06 -22.42
CA LYS A 61 -29.02 -34.64 -22.74
C LYS A 61 -29.03 -33.75 -21.49
N GLU A 62 -29.60 -34.24 -20.38
CA GLU A 62 -29.57 -33.55 -19.10
C GLU A 62 -28.15 -33.48 -18.52
N PHE A 63 -27.35 -34.53 -18.69
CA PHE A 63 -25.95 -34.58 -18.27
C PHE A 63 -25.05 -33.64 -19.09
N ASP A 64 -25.25 -33.57 -20.41
CA ASP A 64 -24.56 -32.60 -21.27
C ASP A 64 -24.89 -31.15 -20.86
N ALA A 65 -26.18 -30.84 -20.71
CA ALA A 65 -26.63 -29.52 -20.24
C ALA A 65 -26.19 -29.19 -18.81
N MET A 66 -25.92 -30.19 -17.96
CA MET A 66 -25.31 -30.01 -16.64
C MET A 66 -23.81 -29.74 -16.76
N THR A 67 -23.11 -30.40 -17.69
CA THR A 67 -21.68 -30.22 -17.97
C THR A 67 -21.39 -28.81 -18.51
N GLU A 68 -22.23 -28.29 -19.41
CA GLU A 68 -22.15 -26.89 -19.86
C GLU A 68 -22.32 -25.90 -18.69
N LYS A 69 -23.30 -26.13 -17.81
CA LYS A 69 -23.53 -25.29 -16.62
C LYS A 69 -22.33 -25.32 -15.67
N ILE A 70 -21.73 -26.49 -15.44
CA ILE A 70 -20.51 -26.66 -14.63
C ILE A 70 -19.34 -25.88 -15.24
N ASN A 71 -19.11 -25.97 -16.55
CA ASN A 71 -18.06 -25.22 -17.24
C ASN A 71 -18.32 -23.69 -17.21
N SER A 72 -19.57 -23.26 -17.35
CA SER A 72 -19.98 -21.85 -17.19
C SER A 72 -19.73 -21.35 -15.76
N LEU A 73 -20.09 -22.13 -14.74
CA LEU A 73 -19.87 -21.81 -13.33
C LEU A 73 -18.37 -21.73 -13.00
N LYS A 74 -17.57 -22.71 -13.43
CA LYS A 74 -16.11 -22.71 -13.27
C LYS A 74 -15.46 -21.47 -13.88
N THR A 75 -15.90 -21.06 -15.07
CA THR A 75 -15.42 -19.85 -15.75
C THR A 75 -15.82 -18.58 -14.99
N LYS A 76 -17.05 -18.52 -14.45
CA LYS A 76 -17.50 -17.40 -13.59
C LYS A 76 -16.74 -17.34 -12.27
N MET A 77 -16.45 -18.49 -11.65
CA MET A 77 -15.70 -18.58 -10.39
C MET A 77 -14.26 -18.07 -10.58
N MET A 78 -13.56 -18.52 -11.62
CA MET A 78 -12.22 -18.04 -11.97
C MET A 78 -12.18 -16.54 -12.29
N ASN A 79 -13.24 -15.98 -12.89
CA ASN A 79 -13.37 -14.54 -13.09
C ASN A 79 -13.56 -13.78 -11.74
N ILE A 80 -14.37 -14.32 -10.83
CA ILE A 80 -14.56 -13.77 -9.48
C ILE A 80 -13.24 -13.81 -8.68
N GLU A 81 -12.51 -14.92 -8.71
CA GLU A 81 -11.19 -15.07 -8.08
C GLU A 81 -10.19 -14.02 -8.59
N ASN A 82 -10.01 -13.92 -9.91
CA ASN A 82 -9.11 -12.91 -10.50
C ASN A 82 -9.51 -11.46 -10.14
N ARG A 83 -10.82 -11.18 -10.06
CA ARG A 83 -11.32 -9.87 -9.62
C ARG A 83 -11.07 -9.62 -8.13
N LEU A 84 -11.22 -10.63 -7.28
CA LEU A 84 -10.98 -10.54 -5.84
C LEU A 84 -9.52 -10.16 -5.56
N THR A 85 -8.57 -10.90 -6.13
CA THR A 85 -7.12 -10.59 -6.04
C THR A 85 -6.80 -9.19 -6.56
N GLY A 86 -7.51 -8.72 -7.60
CA GLY A 86 -7.41 -7.35 -8.11
C GLY A 86 -7.93 -6.28 -7.14
N TYR A 87 -9.00 -6.57 -6.40
CA TYR A 87 -9.50 -5.68 -5.33
C TYR A 87 -8.58 -5.67 -4.11
N GLU A 88 -8.09 -6.84 -3.66
CA GLU A 88 -7.13 -6.97 -2.56
C GLU A 88 -5.84 -6.16 -2.84
N SER A 89 -5.26 -6.33 -4.03
CA SER A 89 -4.09 -5.58 -4.49
C SER A 89 -4.32 -4.07 -4.48
N ARG A 90 -5.54 -3.63 -4.86
CA ARG A 90 -5.92 -2.22 -4.88
C ARG A 90 -6.15 -1.66 -3.47
N ILE A 91 -6.69 -2.45 -2.54
CA ILE A 91 -6.86 -2.05 -1.14
C ILE A 91 -5.49 -1.79 -0.51
N LEU A 92 -4.54 -2.73 -0.64
CA LEU A 92 -3.18 -2.58 -0.12
C LEU A 92 -2.46 -1.33 -0.67
N GLN A 93 -2.66 -1.01 -1.95
CA GLN A 93 -2.13 0.23 -2.56
C GLN A 93 -2.80 1.50 -2.01
N LEU A 94 -4.11 1.47 -1.76
CA LEU A 94 -4.84 2.61 -1.20
C LEU A 94 -4.45 2.86 0.26
N GLU A 95 -4.37 1.83 1.09
CA GLU A 95 -3.86 1.95 2.46
C GLU A 95 -2.42 2.47 2.48
N GLN A 96 -1.55 2.00 1.58
CA GLN A 96 -0.18 2.50 1.54
C GLN A 96 -0.11 3.97 1.12
N LYS A 97 -0.99 4.40 0.22
CA LYS A 97 -1.13 5.81 -0.17
C LYS A 97 -1.66 6.66 0.99
N GLU A 98 -2.57 6.15 1.80
CA GLU A 98 -3.05 6.80 3.02
C GLU A 98 -1.92 6.92 4.05
N ARG A 99 -1.20 5.83 4.34
CA ARG A 99 -0.01 5.81 5.22
C ARG A 99 1.10 6.78 4.77
N ASN A 100 1.23 7.01 3.46
CA ASN A 100 2.23 7.92 2.89
C ASN A 100 1.71 9.36 2.71
N THR A 101 0.45 9.66 3.05
CA THR A 101 -0.11 11.01 2.91
C THR A 101 0.36 11.90 4.06
N VAL A 102 1.21 12.88 3.74
CA VAL A 102 1.70 13.88 4.71
C VAL A 102 1.00 15.21 4.47
N ILE A 103 0.23 15.67 5.45
CA ILE A 103 -0.34 17.03 5.52
C ILE A 103 -0.24 17.49 6.97
N PHE A 104 0.20 18.73 7.21
CA PHE A 104 0.22 19.31 8.56
C PHE A 104 0.01 20.83 8.53
N SER A 105 -0.50 21.32 9.66
CA SER A 105 -0.36 22.70 10.12
C SER A 105 -0.07 22.64 11.61
N ALA A 106 0.82 23.50 12.08
CA ALA A 106 1.38 23.49 13.43
C ALA A 106 1.75 24.91 13.86
N GLY A 107 1.68 25.22 15.14
CA GLY A 107 1.92 26.59 15.66
C GLY A 107 2.83 26.64 16.88
N ILE A 108 3.33 27.82 17.20
CA ILE A 108 4.04 28.05 18.47
C ILE A 108 3.03 28.38 19.56
N GLU A 109 2.95 27.51 20.57
CA GLU A 109 2.15 27.75 21.77
C GLU A 109 2.85 28.69 22.76
N GLY A 110 2.04 29.45 23.50
CA GLY A 110 2.46 30.41 24.52
C GLY A 110 1.50 31.61 24.60
N SER A 111 1.78 32.52 25.55
CA SER A 111 1.06 33.80 25.73
C SER A 111 2.01 34.99 25.88
N SER A 112 3.31 34.77 25.65
CA SER A 112 4.38 35.77 25.72
C SER A 112 5.30 35.58 24.51
N PRO A 113 6.13 36.57 24.12
CA PRO A 113 7.08 36.41 23.03
C PRO A 113 8.02 35.21 23.21
N LEU A 114 8.46 34.63 22.09
CA LEU A 114 9.60 33.73 22.02
C LEU A 114 10.83 34.59 21.73
N GLY A 115 11.77 34.62 22.66
CA GLY A 115 12.96 35.48 22.60
C GLY A 115 12.70 36.93 23.03
N PRO A 116 13.70 37.81 22.91
CA PRO A 116 15.02 37.54 22.35
C PRO A 116 15.90 36.62 23.22
N PHE A 117 16.76 35.84 22.57
CA PHE A 117 17.74 34.96 23.22
C PHE A 117 19.16 35.32 22.74
N ASN A 118 20.17 35.07 23.57
CA ASN A 118 21.58 35.29 23.20
C ASN A 118 22.13 34.30 22.15
N THR A 119 21.36 33.27 21.79
CA THR A 119 21.78 32.14 20.94
C THR A 119 20.59 31.61 20.13
N ASP A 120 20.86 31.12 18.91
CA ASP A 120 19.85 30.56 18.00
C ASP A 120 19.06 29.40 18.61
N GLN A 121 17.74 29.56 18.78
CA GLN A 121 16.86 28.51 19.31
C GLN A 121 16.09 27.79 18.20
N THR A 122 16.12 26.46 18.19
CA THR A 122 15.18 25.68 17.38
C THR A 122 13.78 25.82 17.97
N ILE A 123 12.80 26.15 17.14
CA ILE A 123 11.43 26.38 17.59
C ILE A 123 10.73 25.04 17.79
N ILE A 124 10.23 24.80 19.00
CA ILE A 124 9.32 23.67 19.26
C ILE A 124 7.94 24.06 18.73
N ILE A 125 7.44 23.28 17.77
CA ILE A 125 6.16 23.51 17.08
C ILE A 125 5.21 22.35 17.40
N SER A 126 4.00 22.66 17.85
CA SER A 126 3.00 21.65 18.21
C SER A 126 2.22 21.16 16.99
N GLY A 127 2.46 19.91 16.58
CA GLY A 127 1.70 19.24 15.53
C GLY A 127 2.03 17.76 15.40
N ASN A 128 1.16 16.98 14.74
CA ASN A 128 1.32 15.52 14.64
C ASN A 128 2.47 15.07 13.70
N ALA A 129 2.95 15.93 12.81
CA ALA A 129 4.08 15.66 11.92
C ALA A 129 5.44 16.05 12.52
N TYR A 130 5.47 16.56 13.76
CA TYR A 130 6.66 17.07 14.44
C TYR A 130 7.05 16.21 15.63
N ASN A 131 8.35 16.03 15.83
CA ASN A 131 8.85 15.55 17.11
C ASN A 131 8.59 16.65 18.17
N LYS A 132 7.60 16.41 19.03
CA LYS A 132 7.08 17.36 20.03
C LYS A 132 8.11 17.86 21.05
N LEU A 133 9.28 17.22 21.16
CA LEU A 133 10.36 17.63 22.06
C LEU A 133 11.42 18.51 21.37
N THR A 134 11.50 18.49 20.04
CA THR A 134 12.57 19.14 19.27
C THR A 134 12.08 20.13 18.21
N GLY A 135 10.80 20.07 17.82
CA GLY A 135 10.24 20.90 16.75
C GLY A 135 10.68 20.50 15.34
N ILE A 136 11.29 19.31 15.17
CA ILE A 136 11.82 18.85 13.89
C ILE A 136 10.78 18.00 13.16
N PHE A 137 10.53 18.33 11.89
CA PHE A 137 9.89 17.45 10.92
C PHE A 137 10.93 16.49 10.34
N THR A 138 10.59 15.22 10.18
CA THR A 138 11.41 14.22 9.48
C THR A 138 10.58 13.63 8.35
N ALA A 139 11.09 13.65 7.12
CA ALA A 139 10.37 13.14 5.95
C ALA A 139 10.13 11.62 6.07
N PRO A 140 8.86 11.16 6.16
CA PRO A 140 8.57 9.73 6.29
C PRO A 140 8.76 8.94 4.99
N VAL A 141 8.81 9.62 3.84
CA VAL A 141 9.06 9.06 2.51
C VAL A 141 9.88 10.04 1.65
N SER A 142 10.58 9.55 0.64
CA SER A 142 11.22 10.44 -0.35
C SER A 142 10.17 11.09 -1.25
N GLY A 143 10.30 12.39 -1.53
CA GLY A 143 9.32 13.13 -2.32
C GLY A 143 9.58 14.63 -2.41
N VAL A 144 8.76 15.31 -3.22
CA VAL A 144 8.66 16.77 -3.23
C VAL A 144 7.63 17.18 -2.19
N TYR A 145 8.05 18.00 -1.24
CA TYR A 145 7.24 18.59 -0.18
C TYR A 145 7.07 20.08 -0.41
N PHE A 146 5.91 20.62 -0.04
CA PHE A 146 5.69 22.06 0.09
C PHE A 146 5.72 22.45 1.56
N PHE A 147 6.42 23.54 1.88
CA PHE A 147 6.51 24.13 3.21
C PHE A 147 6.21 25.63 3.14
N THR A 148 5.48 26.15 4.12
CA THR A 148 5.26 27.59 4.32
C THR A 148 5.25 27.93 5.80
N TYR A 149 5.98 28.98 6.20
CA TYR A 149 6.02 29.49 7.56
C TYR A 149 5.72 30.98 7.59
N PHE A 150 5.05 31.40 8.66
CA PHE A 150 4.67 32.79 8.92
C PHE A 150 5.03 33.17 10.35
N CYS A 151 5.30 34.45 10.59
CA CYS A 151 5.49 35.00 11.92
C CYS A 151 4.98 36.44 12.05
N HIS A 152 4.65 36.80 13.28
CA HIS A 152 4.34 38.16 13.71
C HIS A 152 5.20 38.52 14.92
N SER A 153 5.61 39.79 15.01
CA SER A 153 6.49 40.35 16.03
C SER A 153 6.15 41.84 16.23
N GLY A 154 6.77 42.52 17.19
CA GLY A 154 6.70 43.99 17.30
C GLY A 154 7.99 44.65 16.81
N GLY A 155 7.89 45.64 15.91
CA GLY A 155 9.06 46.29 15.28
C GLY A 155 10.11 46.86 16.24
N GLY A 156 9.76 47.09 17.51
CA GLY A 156 10.71 47.42 18.58
C GLY A 156 11.79 46.37 18.91
N SER A 157 11.87 45.25 18.19
CA SER A 157 13.00 44.30 18.25
C SER A 157 13.11 43.48 16.95
N THR A 158 14.34 43.13 16.56
CA THR A 158 14.62 42.38 15.31
C THR A 158 13.76 41.11 15.19
N THR A 159 13.32 40.83 13.97
CA THR A 159 12.58 39.62 13.58
C THR A 159 13.50 38.77 12.71
N SER A 160 13.77 37.51 13.07
CA SER A 160 14.61 36.65 12.22
C SER A 160 14.37 35.16 12.44
N LEU A 161 13.75 34.51 11.44
CA LEU A 161 13.46 33.07 11.39
C LEU A 161 14.13 32.44 10.18
N HIS A 162 14.88 31.36 10.39
CA HIS A 162 15.51 30.60 9.31
C HIS A 162 14.93 29.19 9.24
N LEU A 163 14.51 28.77 8.05
CA LEU A 163 14.12 27.40 7.74
C LEU A 163 15.36 26.60 7.33
N TYR A 164 15.61 25.49 8.01
CA TYR A 164 16.72 24.59 7.76
C TYR A 164 16.26 23.30 7.09
N LYS A 165 17.11 22.76 6.21
CA LYS A 165 17.12 21.34 5.82
C LYS A 165 18.46 20.75 6.25
N ASN A 166 18.48 19.68 7.03
CA ASN A 166 19.72 18.95 7.40
C ASN A 166 20.88 19.86 7.90
N ASN A 167 20.56 20.92 8.65
CA ASN A 167 21.48 21.96 9.15
C ASN A 167 21.95 23.03 8.14
N GLU A 168 21.52 22.97 6.88
CA GLU A 168 21.70 24.03 5.88
C GLU A 168 20.49 24.99 5.87
N VAL A 169 20.73 26.30 5.73
CA VAL A 169 19.65 27.31 5.59
C VAL A 169 19.07 27.25 4.18
N ILE A 170 17.74 27.16 4.08
CA ILE A 170 17.00 27.10 2.81
C ILE A 170 16.22 28.38 2.55
N LEU A 171 15.57 28.94 3.58
CA LEU A 171 14.86 30.21 3.53
C LEU A 171 15.14 30.99 4.81
N GLU A 172 14.95 32.30 4.71
CA GLU A 172 14.89 33.21 5.85
C GLU A 172 13.68 34.14 5.76
N ILE A 173 13.21 34.57 6.92
CA ILE A 173 12.41 35.77 7.14
C ILE A 173 13.28 36.65 8.03
N HIS A 174 13.50 37.90 7.63
CA HIS A 174 14.25 38.87 8.41
C HIS A 174 13.55 40.23 8.34
N ASP A 175 13.34 40.87 9.48
CA ASP A 175 13.09 42.31 9.54
C ASP A 175 13.92 42.99 10.64
N HIS A 176 14.26 44.25 10.36
CA HIS A 176 15.07 45.11 11.19
C HIS A 176 14.25 45.80 12.29
N GLN A 177 14.90 46.19 13.39
CA GLN A 177 14.23 46.98 14.41
C GLN A 177 13.77 48.34 13.83
N SER A 178 12.47 48.60 13.94
CA SER A 178 11.78 49.80 13.45
C SER A 178 11.22 50.65 14.62
N ALA A 179 10.42 51.66 14.29
CA ALA A 179 9.65 52.46 15.25
C ALA A 179 8.13 52.20 15.16
N ASP A 180 7.69 51.21 14.37
CA ASP A 180 6.30 50.78 14.34
C ASP A 180 6.02 49.71 15.42
N THR A 181 4.80 49.15 15.41
CA THR A 181 4.30 48.26 16.46
C THR A 181 4.19 46.79 16.05
N ALA A 182 4.39 46.42 14.78
CA ALA A 182 3.91 45.14 14.24
C ALA A 182 4.59 44.68 12.93
N ASP A 183 5.69 43.93 13.05
CA ASP A 183 6.29 43.18 11.94
C ASP A 183 5.41 41.98 11.57
N ASN A 184 5.34 41.65 10.28
CA ASN A 184 4.73 40.42 9.78
C ASN A 184 5.57 39.86 8.62
N GLY A 185 5.91 38.57 8.68
CA GLY A 185 6.72 37.92 7.66
C GLY A 185 6.18 36.54 7.28
N GLY A 186 6.48 36.10 6.05
CA GLY A 186 6.12 34.77 5.56
C GLY A 186 6.98 34.34 4.39
N ASN A 187 7.32 33.05 4.31
CA ASN A 187 8.14 32.50 3.22
C ASN A 187 7.81 31.02 2.97
N ALA A 188 7.97 30.55 1.73
CA ALA A 188 7.50 29.23 1.28
C ALA A 188 8.40 28.60 0.21
N VAL A 189 8.54 27.27 0.22
CA VAL A 189 9.45 26.52 -0.65
C VAL A 189 8.90 25.14 -1.04
N PHE A 190 9.24 24.70 -2.25
CA PHE A 190 9.15 23.30 -2.66
C PHE A 190 10.51 22.63 -2.47
N LEU A 191 10.58 21.60 -1.61
CA LEU A 191 11.81 20.88 -1.29
C LEU A 191 11.74 19.42 -1.76
N GLN A 192 12.74 18.99 -2.51
CA GLN A 192 13.03 17.57 -2.70
C GLN A 192 13.67 17.04 -1.41
N LEU A 193 12.96 16.14 -0.74
CA LEU A 193 13.43 15.42 0.44
C LEU A 193 13.62 13.94 0.12
N GLN A 194 14.57 13.31 0.80
CA GLN A 194 14.66 11.86 0.96
C GLN A 194 14.01 11.43 2.27
N GLN A 195 13.60 10.17 2.38
CA GLN A 195 13.19 9.59 3.66
C GLN A 195 14.30 9.80 4.71
N GLY A 196 13.94 10.37 5.87
CA GLY A 196 14.89 10.72 6.93
C GLY A 196 15.48 12.13 6.85
N ASP A 197 15.28 12.87 5.75
CA ASP A 197 15.65 14.30 5.72
C ASP A 197 14.88 15.08 6.78
N THR A 198 15.57 16.01 7.44
CA THR A 198 15.05 16.84 8.53
C THR A 198 14.76 18.26 8.06
N VAL A 199 13.62 18.81 8.49
CA VAL A 199 13.23 20.21 8.23
C VAL A 199 12.73 20.85 9.53
N TYR A 200 13.21 22.05 9.85
CA TYR A 200 12.88 22.76 11.09
C TYR A 200 13.15 24.27 10.99
N VAL A 201 12.53 25.06 11.87
CA VAL A 201 12.73 26.51 11.94
C VAL A 201 13.57 26.86 13.18
N ARG A 202 14.53 27.78 13.05
CA ARG A 202 15.20 28.42 14.19
C ARG A 202 14.89 29.91 14.26
N LEU A 203 14.64 30.39 15.47
CA LEU A 203 14.73 31.80 15.83
C LEU A 203 16.21 32.15 16.03
N LYS A 204 16.69 33.23 15.42
CA LYS A 204 18.09 33.65 15.53
C LYS A 204 18.39 34.36 16.84
N ALA A 205 19.67 34.38 17.21
CA ALA A 205 20.15 35.19 18.33
C ALA A 205 19.72 36.66 18.19
N ASN A 206 19.31 37.26 19.30
CA ASN A 206 18.83 38.64 19.46
C ASN A 206 17.54 39.00 18.67
N SER A 207 16.85 38.03 18.07
CA SER A 207 15.54 38.24 17.44
C SER A 207 14.40 37.62 18.26
N HIS A 208 13.17 38.06 18.01
CA HIS A 208 11.97 37.59 18.70
C HIS A 208 10.80 37.33 17.73
N VAL A 209 9.81 36.56 18.17
CA VAL A 209 8.48 36.42 17.52
C VAL A 209 7.38 36.25 18.58
N TYR A 210 6.15 36.64 18.27
CA TYR A 210 4.99 36.42 19.14
C TYR A 210 4.46 34.99 19.05
N ARG A 211 4.09 34.43 20.20
CA ARG A 211 3.58 33.06 20.33
C ARG A 211 2.05 33.07 20.32
N ALA A 212 1.48 32.75 19.16
CA ALA A 212 0.14 32.20 19.03
C ALA A 212 0.08 31.42 17.72
N SER A 213 -0.62 30.28 17.70
CA SER A 213 -0.76 29.43 16.52
C SER A 213 -1.49 30.11 15.34
N THR A 214 -2.19 31.21 15.61
CA THR A 214 -2.85 32.06 14.60
C THR A 214 -1.91 33.03 13.89
N VAL A 215 -0.74 33.35 14.46
CA VAL A 215 0.16 34.41 13.93
C VAL A 215 1.57 33.92 13.63
N THR A 216 2.08 32.93 14.38
CA THR A 216 3.37 32.29 14.10
C THR A 216 3.18 30.79 13.95
N ASN A 217 3.22 30.31 12.71
CA ASN A 217 2.82 28.96 12.32
C ASN A 217 3.70 28.40 11.19
N PHE A 218 3.66 27.07 11.06
CA PHE A 218 4.35 26.29 10.04
C PHE A 218 3.43 25.22 9.47
N SER A 219 3.26 25.21 8.16
CA SER A 219 2.33 24.33 7.44
C SER A 219 2.99 23.72 6.20
N GLY A 220 2.51 22.55 5.76
CA GLY A 220 3.11 21.86 4.64
C GLY A 220 2.49 20.51 4.32
N PHE A 221 2.86 19.95 3.18
CA PHE A 221 2.34 18.67 2.69
C PHE A 221 3.28 18.01 1.66
N LEU A 222 3.13 16.69 1.50
CA LEU A 222 3.75 15.94 0.41
C LEU A 222 2.99 16.24 -0.90
N VAL A 223 3.66 16.92 -1.84
CA VAL A 223 3.10 17.27 -3.15
C VAL A 223 3.12 16.04 -4.07
N LYS A 224 4.23 15.30 -4.05
CA LYS A 224 4.44 14.09 -4.85
C LYS A 224 5.51 13.20 -4.20
N GLN A 225 5.17 11.95 -3.91
CA GLN A 225 6.17 10.95 -3.54
C GLN A 225 7.08 10.62 -4.73
N ASN A 226 8.35 10.32 -4.48
CA ASN A 226 9.21 9.68 -5.47
C ASN A 226 8.75 8.22 -5.66
N ASN A 227 8.85 7.73 -6.90
CA ASN A 227 8.71 6.33 -7.26
C ASN A 227 10.05 5.60 -7.08
#